data_AF-A0A5C7XQ89-F1
#
_entry.id   AF-A0A5C7XQ89-F1
#
_cell.length_a   1.000
_cell.length_b   1.000
_cell.length_c   1.000
_cell.angle_alpha   90.00
_cell.angle_beta   90.00
_cell.angle_gamma   90.00
#
_symmetry.space_group_name_H-M   'P 1'
#
loop_
_entity.id
_entity.type
_entity.pdbx_description
1 polymer ?
#
loop_
_entity_poly.entity_id
_entity_poly.type
_entity_poly.pdbx_seq_one_letter_code
_entity_poly.pdbx_strand_id
1 'polypeptide(L)'
;MNTRSPSMPPPRSAYQTALVAASWVAVVGVSIACLAWLWPPQLAPLIAWQRLDPYKQWTGYFLVGLLTFDLSLALIKRRLVASGALRALQLAHRILGLTMLALLVMHAGFAHQGFLHFAFFTTMLVVLAGALLNLLPGRYLGTWGQWTTALHIGAGCLLAALAVMHLYFVYAYAS
;
A
#
# COMPACT_ATOMS: atom_id res chain seq x y z
N MET A 1 -28.25 43.57 -9.01
CA MET A 1 -27.58 42.64 -8.07
C MET A 1 -27.94 41.21 -8.48
N ASN A 2 -26.99 40.46 -9.06
CA ASN A 2 -27.23 39.06 -9.44
C ASN A 2 -26.89 38.14 -8.26
N THR A 3 -27.91 37.69 -7.54
CA THR A 3 -27.78 36.65 -6.50
C THR A 3 -27.67 35.28 -7.19
N ARG A 4 -26.46 34.88 -7.59
CA ARG A 4 -26.22 33.48 -7.95
C ARG A 4 -26.40 32.64 -6.68
N SER A 5 -27.42 31.79 -6.67
CA SER A 5 -27.58 30.78 -5.63
C SER A 5 -26.32 29.89 -5.59
N PRO A 6 -25.81 29.55 -4.40
CA PRO A 6 -24.69 28.63 -4.30
C PRO A 6 -25.13 27.27 -4.88
N SER A 7 -24.57 26.89 -6.02
CA SER A 7 -24.80 25.58 -6.61
C SER A 7 -24.26 24.52 -5.65
N MET A 8 -25.14 23.69 -5.09
CA MET A 8 -24.70 22.53 -4.30
C MET A 8 -23.83 21.63 -5.19
N PRO A 9 -22.67 21.18 -4.70
CA PRO A 9 -21.84 20.25 -5.45
C PRO A 9 -22.62 18.96 -5.71
N PRO A 10 -22.47 18.34 -6.89
CA PRO A 10 -23.16 17.11 -7.21
C PRO A 10 -22.82 15.99 -6.21
N PRO A 11 -23.76 15.10 -5.88
CA PRO A 11 -23.53 14.02 -4.92
C PRO A 11 -22.41 13.09 -5.43
N ARG A 12 -21.51 12.72 -4.52
CA ARG A 12 -20.42 11.77 -4.83
C ARG A 12 -21.01 10.39 -5.13
N SER A 13 -20.47 9.73 -6.16
CA SER A 13 -20.86 8.34 -6.44
C SER A 13 -20.35 7.40 -5.34
N ALA A 14 -21.03 6.27 -5.12
CA ALA A 14 -20.62 5.25 -4.16
C ALA A 14 -19.15 4.81 -4.35
N TYR A 15 -18.69 4.73 -5.60
CA TYR A 15 -17.30 4.48 -5.95
C TYR A 15 -16.34 5.54 -5.39
N GLN A 16 -16.64 6.83 -5.57
CA GLN A 16 -15.81 7.92 -5.05
C GLN A 16 -15.76 7.89 -3.51
N THR A 17 -16.87 7.59 -2.86
CA THR A 17 -16.93 7.43 -1.40
C THR A 17 -16.05 6.28 -0.94
N ALA A 18 -16.16 5.10 -1.55
CA ALA A 18 -15.34 3.94 -1.22
C ALA A 18 -13.84 4.21 -1.46
N LEU A 19 -13.50 4.90 -2.54
CA LEU A 19 -12.13 5.24 -2.90
C LEU A 19 -11.48 6.21 -1.89
N VAL A 20 -12.23 7.21 -1.45
CA VAL A 20 -11.80 8.17 -0.42
C VAL A 20 -11.69 7.50 0.94
N ALA A 21 -12.66 6.64 1.30
CA ALA A 21 -12.60 5.86 2.52
C ALA A 21 -11.36 4.96 2.57
N ALA A 22 -11.09 4.21 1.49
CA ALA A 22 -9.88 3.39 1.39
C ALA A 22 -8.59 4.21 1.50
N SER A 23 -8.55 5.42 0.92
CA SER A 23 -7.43 6.35 1.08
C SER A 23 -7.23 6.76 2.54
N TRP A 24 -8.30 7.10 3.26
CA TRP A 24 -8.21 7.46 4.67
C TRP A 24 -7.80 6.28 5.55
N VAL A 25 -8.34 5.10 5.29
CA VAL A 25 -7.92 3.86 5.96
C VAL A 25 -6.43 3.61 5.74
N ALA A 26 -5.91 3.85 4.54
CA ALA A 26 -4.47 3.75 4.27
C ALA A 26 -3.65 4.76 5.07
N VAL A 27 -4.04 6.03 5.11
CA VAL A 27 -3.35 7.06 5.91
C VAL A 27 -3.37 6.73 7.40
N VAL A 28 -4.53 6.36 7.94
CA VAL A 28 -4.69 5.98 9.34
C VAL A 28 -3.91 4.70 9.65
N GLY A 29 -3.99 3.69 8.80
CA GLY A 29 -3.28 2.43 8.95
C GLY A 29 -1.76 2.62 8.94
N VAL A 30 -1.23 3.42 8.01
CA VAL A 30 0.20 3.79 7.99
C VAL A 30 0.57 4.56 9.26
N SER A 31 -0.27 5.49 9.72
CA SER A 31 -0.01 6.26 10.94
C SER A 31 0.06 5.37 12.18
N ILE A 32 -0.90 4.44 12.33
CA ILE A 32 -0.90 3.44 13.41
C ILE A 32 0.33 2.55 13.31
N ALA A 33 0.68 2.09 12.11
CA ALA A 33 1.86 1.26 11.89
C ALA A 33 3.16 2.03 12.23
N CYS A 34 3.25 3.32 11.93
CA CYS A 34 4.37 4.18 12.35
C CYS A 34 4.43 4.34 13.87
N LEU A 35 3.30 4.55 14.54
CA LEU A 35 3.25 4.64 16.00
C LEU A 35 3.66 3.31 16.66
N ALA A 36 3.15 2.19 16.15
CA ALA A 36 3.51 0.85 16.61
C ALA A 36 4.98 0.50 16.29
N TRP A 37 5.56 1.12 15.27
CA TRP A 37 6.98 1.01 14.95
C TRP A 37 7.87 1.81 15.92
N LEU A 38 7.45 3.01 16.32
CA LEU A 38 8.14 3.83 17.33
C LEU A 38 8.01 3.26 18.76
N TRP A 39 6.92 2.54 19.03
CA TRP A 39 6.66 1.90 20.31
C TRP A 39 6.36 0.42 20.09
N PRO A 40 7.38 -0.45 19.89
CA PRO A 40 7.15 -1.86 19.61
C PRO A 40 6.42 -2.47 20.81
N PRO A 41 5.14 -2.84 20.67
CA PRO A 41 4.41 -3.39 21.79
C PRO A 41 5.00 -4.77 22.11
N GLN A 42 5.22 -5.08 23.39
CA GLN A 42 5.71 -6.38 23.86
C GLN A 42 4.61 -7.45 23.73
N LEU A 43 4.11 -7.69 22.52
CA LEU A 43 3.03 -8.64 22.24
C LEU A 43 3.58 -10.07 22.18
N ALA A 44 3.83 -10.65 23.35
CA ALA A 44 4.32 -12.03 23.50
C ALA A 44 3.56 -13.12 22.71
N PRO A 45 2.21 -13.10 22.54
CA PRO A 45 1.52 -14.20 21.86
C PRO A 45 1.58 -14.16 20.33
N LEU A 46 1.57 -12.97 19.70
CA LEU A 46 1.72 -12.86 18.22
C LEU A 46 3.10 -13.36 17.77
N ILE A 47 4.10 -13.14 18.63
CA ILE A 47 5.49 -13.52 18.43
C ILE A 47 5.67 -15.06 18.33
N ALA A 48 4.81 -15.86 18.97
CA ALA A 48 4.97 -17.32 18.97
C ALA A 48 4.72 -17.95 17.59
N TRP A 49 3.62 -17.57 16.92
CA TRP A 49 3.29 -18.07 15.58
C TRP A 49 4.23 -17.50 14.52
N GLN A 50 4.61 -16.23 14.67
CA GLN A 50 5.56 -15.54 13.77
C GLN A 50 6.97 -16.14 13.80
N ARG A 51 7.31 -16.93 14.82
CA ARG A 51 8.59 -17.64 14.90
C ARG A 51 8.60 -18.96 14.14
N LEU A 52 7.46 -19.48 13.71
CA LEU A 52 7.38 -20.74 12.98
C LEU A 52 7.86 -20.54 11.54
N ASP A 53 8.84 -21.32 11.11
CA ASP A 53 9.38 -21.24 9.74
C ASP A 53 8.32 -21.49 8.66
N PRO A 54 7.41 -22.48 8.79
CA PRO A 54 6.33 -22.66 7.82
C PRO A 54 5.47 -21.41 7.70
N TYR A 55 5.14 -20.75 8.81
CA TYR A 55 4.35 -19.53 8.80
C TYR A 55 5.05 -18.42 8.01
N LYS A 56 6.35 -18.22 8.23
CA LYS A 56 7.14 -17.21 7.50
C LYS A 56 7.23 -17.52 6.01
N GLN A 57 7.47 -18.78 5.63
CA GLN A 57 7.52 -19.18 4.23
C GLN A 57 6.18 -18.94 3.52
N TRP A 58 5.08 -19.40 4.10
CA TRP A 58 3.74 -19.23 3.52
C TRP A 58 3.37 -17.75 3.37
N THR A 59 3.54 -16.96 4.43
CA THR A 59 3.23 -15.52 4.39
C THR A 59 4.16 -14.75 3.45
N GLY A 60 5.44 -15.13 3.35
CA GLY A 60 6.41 -14.54 2.43
C GLY A 60 6.07 -14.81 0.97
N TYR A 61 5.81 -16.07 0.60
CA TYR A 61 5.40 -16.42 -0.77
C TYR A 61 4.07 -15.78 -1.14
N PHE A 62 3.12 -15.72 -0.21
CA PHE A 62 1.85 -15.05 -0.44
C PHE A 62 2.05 -13.55 -0.69
N LEU A 63 2.89 -12.87 0.09
CA LEU A 63 3.25 -11.46 -0.12
C LEU A 63 3.87 -11.22 -1.50
N VAL A 64 4.80 -12.07 -1.94
CA VAL A 64 5.40 -11.97 -3.28
C VAL A 64 4.36 -12.19 -4.37
N GLY A 65 3.46 -13.17 -4.20
CA GLY A 65 2.36 -13.42 -5.13
C GLY A 65 1.45 -12.20 -5.26
N LEU A 66 1.06 -11.59 -4.13
CA LEU A 66 0.25 -10.37 -4.12
C LEU A 66 0.98 -9.19 -4.78
N LEU A 67 2.26 -9.00 -4.49
CA LEU A 67 3.07 -7.94 -5.12
C LEU A 67 3.17 -8.12 -6.64
N THR A 68 3.37 -9.36 -7.10
CA THR A 68 3.43 -9.68 -8.54
C THR A 68 2.09 -9.43 -9.21
N PHE A 69 1.00 -9.82 -8.56
CA PHE A 69 -0.35 -9.55 -9.03
C PHE A 69 -0.64 -8.03 -9.07
N ASP A 70 -0.22 -7.29 -8.03
CA ASP A 70 -0.40 -5.84 -7.94
C ASP A 70 0.32 -5.08 -9.07
N LEU A 71 1.57 -5.46 -9.35
CA LEU A 71 2.34 -4.94 -10.47
C LEU A 71 1.68 -5.27 -11.81
N SER A 72 1.15 -6.48 -11.96
CA SER A 72 0.41 -6.90 -13.16
C SER A 72 -0.86 -6.08 -13.35
N LEU A 73 -1.61 -5.78 -12.27
CA LEU A 73 -2.75 -4.86 -12.32
C LEU A 73 -2.33 -3.46 -12.76
N ALA A 74 -1.17 -2.97 -12.32
CA ALA A 74 -0.61 -1.70 -12.78
C ALA A 74 -0.39 -1.67 -14.30
N LEU A 75 0.13 -2.75 -14.88
CA LEU A 75 0.33 -2.88 -16.32
C LEU A 75 -1.00 -2.99 -17.09
N ILE A 76 -1.97 -3.77 -16.58
CA ILE A 76 -3.29 -3.94 -17.19
C ILE A 76 -4.06 -2.61 -17.18
N LYS A 77 -4.04 -1.88 -16.06
CA LYS A 77 -4.70 -0.56 -15.93
C LYS A 77 -4.25 0.43 -17.00
N ARG A 78 -2.98 0.39 -17.42
CA ARG A 78 -2.45 1.26 -18.49
C ARG A 78 -3.04 0.97 -19.87
N ARG A 79 -3.53 -0.24 -20.10
CA ARG A 79 -4.14 -0.67 -21.38
C ARG A 79 -5.65 -0.45 -21.43
N LEU A 80 -6.32 -0.31 -20.28
CA LEU A 80 -7.76 -0.11 -20.20
C LEU A 80 -8.09 1.38 -20.26
N VAL A 81 -8.37 1.88 -21.47
CA VAL A 81 -8.82 3.27 -21.68
C VAL A 81 -10.31 3.38 -21.30
N ALA A 82 -10.61 4.24 -20.32
CA ALA A 82 -11.94 4.79 -20.01
C ALA A 82 -13.11 3.80 -19.78
N SER A 83 -12.87 2.60 -19.25
CA SER A 83 -13.94 1.64 -18.93
C SER A 83 -14.34 1.67 -17.44
N GLY A 84 -15.57 1.25 -17.11
CA GLY A 84 -16.00 1.02 -15.73
C GLY A 84 -15.11 0.03 -14.98
N ALA A 85 -14.47 -0.90 -15.70
CA ALA A 85 -13.48 -1.83 -15.16
C ALA A 85 -12.26 -1.12 -14.58
N LEU A 86 -11.82 0.02 -15.14
CA LEU A 86 -10.69 0.78 -14.61
C LEU A 86 -10.95 1.24 -13.16
N ARG A 87 -12.19 1.65 -12.85
CA ARG A 87 -12.58 2.07 -11.49
C ARG A 87 -12.50 0.89 -10.51
N ALA A 88 -13.02 -0.27 -10.91
CA ALA A 88 -12.96 -1.48 -10.09
C ALA A 88 -11.50 -1.92 -9.86
N LEU A 89 -10.66 -1.92 -10.91
CA LEU A 89 -9.24 -2.27 -10.78
C LEU A 89 -8.47 -1.27 -9.89
N GLN A 90 -8.81 0.02 -9.93
CA GLN A 90 -8.20 1.01 -9.05
C GLN A 90 -8.55 0.77 -7.58
N LEU A 91 -9.81 0.42 -7.28
CA LEU A 91 -10.22 0.07 -5.93
C LEU A 91 -9.55 -1.24 -5.48
N ALA A 92 -9.53 -2.26 -6.33
CA ALA A 92 -8.90 -3.55 -6.05
C ALA A 92 -7.41 -3.40 -5.73
N HIS A 93 -6.66 -2.63 -6.52
CA HIS A 93 -5.25 -2.32 -6.28
C HIS A 93 -5.02 -1.67 -4.91
N ARG A 94 -5.93 -0.81 -4.45
CA ARG A 94 -5.82 -0.16 -3.13
C ARG A 94 -6.07 -1.13 -1.99
N ILE A 95 -7.12 -1.94 -2.11
CA ILE A 95 -7.42 -2.99 -1.15
C ILE A 95 -6.24 -3.95 -1.07
N LEU A 96 -5.66 -4.31 -2.22
CA LEU A 96 -4.48 -5.18 -2.29
C LEU A 96 -3.27 -4.56 -1.57
N GLY A 97 -2.97 -3.28 -1.79
CA GLY A 97 -1.91 -2.57 -1.08
C GLY A 97 -2.13 -2.52 0.44
N LEU A 98 -3.37 -2.31 0.90
CA LEU A 98 -3.72 -2.36 2.33
C LEU A 98 -3.54 -3.77 2.92
N THR A 99 -3.99 -4.79 2.19
CA THR A 99 -3.83 -6.19 2.58
C THR A 99 -2.36 -6.58 2.66
N MET A 100 -1.53 -6.12 1.69
CA MET A 100 -0.09 -6.32 1.73
C MET A 100 0.56 -5.64 2.94
N LEU A 101 0.17 -4.42 3.30
CA LEU A 101 0.68 -3.76 4.51
C LEU A 101 0.35 -4.57 5.77
N ALA A 102 -0.89 -5.03 5.91
CA ALA A 102 -1.31 -5.86 7.04
C ALA A 102 -0.54 -7.20 7.09
N LEU A 103 -0.41 -7.87 5.94
CA LEU A 103 0.35 -9.11 5.82
C LEU A 103 1.83 -8.91 6.11
N LEU A 104 2.42 -7.78 5.73
CA LEU A 104 3.81 -7.48 6.03
C LEU A 104 4.05 -7.31 7.53
N VAL A 105 3.13 -6.62 8.24
CA VAL A 105 3.15 -6.56 9.72
C VAL A 105 3.04 -7.96 10.31
N MET A 106 2.15 -8.80 9.79
CA MET A 106 1.99 -10.17 10.25
C MET A 106 3.20 -11.07 9.93
N HIS A 107 3.84 -10.89 8.78
CA HIS A 107 5.00 -11.66 8.33
C HIS A 107 6.28 -11.29 9.08
N ALA A 108 6.59 -9.99 9.20
CA ALA A 108 7.82 -9.51 9.82
C ALA A 108 7.69 -9.30 11.34
N GLY A 109 6.47 -9.17 11.86
CA GLY A 109 6.21 -8.80 13.26
C GLY A 109 6.69 -7.38 13.61
N PHE A 110 6.75 -7.07 14.91
CA PHE A 110 7.22 -5.76 15.43
C PHE A 110 8.73 -5.73 15.75
N ALA A 111 9.45 -6.84 15.56
CA ALA A 111 10.88 -6.97 15.87
C ALA A 111 11.73 -7.08 14.60
N HIS A 112 11.53 -6.15 13.67
CA HIS A 112 12.33 -6.05 12.45
C HIS A 112 13.62 -5.28 12.75
N GLN A 113 14.75 -5.67 12.17
CA GLN A 113 16.00 -4.88 12.12
C GLN A 113 16.62 -4.98 10.72
N GLY A 114 17.44 -3.99 10.34
CA GLY A 114 18.16 -3.98 9.07
C GLY A 114 17.24 -4.03 7.84
N PHE A 115 17.34 -5.09 7.06
CA PHE A 115 16.63 -5.25 5.77
C PHE A 115 15.10 -5.17 5.90
N LEU A 116 14.50 -5.86 6.87
CA LEU A 116 13.04 -5.86 7.05
C LEU A 116 12.52 -4.48 7.45
N HIS A 117 13.33 -3.70 8.16
CA HIS A 117 13.04 -2.31 8.52
C HIS A 117 12.88 -1.44 7.26
N PHE A 118 13.81 -1.58 6.32
CA PHE A 118 13.78 -0.85 5.07
C PHE A 118 12.63 -1.26 4.16
N ALA A 119 12.31 -2.56 4.08
CA ALA A 119 11.16 -3.06 3.34
C ALA A 119 9.83 -2.54 3.93
N PHE A 120 9.72 -2.48 5.25
CA PHE A 120 8.55 -1.95 5.95
C PHE A 120 8.35 -0.46 5.68
N PHE A 121 9.40 0.35 5.84
CA PHE A 121 9.40 1.77 5.50
C PHE A 121 9.00 2.01 4.04
N THR A 122 9.58 1.25 3.11
CA THR A 122 9.28 1.37 1.68
C THR A 122 7.81 1.05 1.40
N THR A 123 7.25 0.04 2.07
CA THR A 123 5.83 -0.33 1.92
C THR A 123 4.91 0.77 2.44
N MET A 124 5.21 1.35 3.60
CA MET A 124 4.47 2.50 4.13
C MET A 124 4.50 3.68 3.17
N LEU A 125 5.67 3.98 2.59
CA LEU A 125 5.85 5.06 1.64
C LEU A 125 5.00 4.85 0.37
N VAL A 126 4.99 3.62 -0.18
CA VAL A 126 4.14 3.25 -1.32
C VAL A 126 2.67 3.49 -0.98
N VAL A 127 2.19 2.93 0.12
CA VAL A 127 0.78 3.02 0.52
C VAL A 127 0.37 4.46 0.78
N LEU A 128 1.19 5.23 1.49
CA LEU A 128 0.92 6.62 1.80
C LEU A 128 0.90 7.49 0.54
N ALA A 129 1.90 7.36 -0.33
CA ALA A 129 1.95 8.12 -1.58
C ALA A 129 0.73 7.80 -2.46
N GLY A 130 0.34 6.53 -2.58
CA GLY A 130 -0.85 6.12 -3.31
C GLY A 130 -2.16 6.66 -2.71
N ALA A 131 -2.25 6.73 -1.38
CA ALA A 131 -3.40 7.29 -0.69
C ALA A 131 -3.53 8.81 -0.91
N LEU A 132 -2.41 9.53 -0.81
CA LEU A 132 -2.34 10.99 -0.95
C LEU A 132 -2.76 11.46 -2.35
N LEU A 133 -2.44 10.71 -3.41
CA LEU A 133 -2.87 11.04 -4.78
C LEU A 133 -4.38 11.23 -4.92
N ASN A 134 -5.18 10.52 -4.13
CA ASN A 134 -6.64 10.62 -4.18
C ASN A 134 -7.23 11.59 -3.16
N LEU A 135 -6.44 11.99 -2.16
CA LEU A 135 -6.86 12.99 -1.17
C LEU A 135 -6.42 14.41 -1.59
N LEU A 136 -5.43 14.52 -2.48
CA LEU A 136 -4.93 15.78 -3.01
C LEU A 136 -6.06 16.54 -3.73
N PRO A 137 -6.39 17.76 -3.28
CA PRO A 137 -7.31 18.65 -3.99
C PRO A 137 -6.83 18.91 -5.42
N GLY A 138 -7.77 18.98 -6.39
CA GLY A 138 -7.44 19.12 -7.81
C GLY A 138 -6.48 20.27 -8.14
N ARG A 139 -6.53 21.36 -7.36
CA ARG A 139 -5.63 22.52 -7.46
C ARG A 139 -4.14 22.22 -7.23
N TYR A 140 -3.81 21.13 -6.55
CA TYR A 140 -2.43 20.72 -6.25
C TYR A 140 -1.95 19.54 -7.09
N LEU A 141 -2.81 18.97 -7.95
CA LEU A 141 -2.47 17.78 -8.75
C LEU A 141 -1.39 18.05 -9.82
N GLY A 142 -1.15 19.32 -10.19
CA GLY A 142 -0.15 19.69 -11.18
C GLY A 142 1.25 19.23 -10.79
N THR A 143 1.91 19.94 -9.87
CA THR A 143 3.29 19.62 -9.47
C THR A 143 3.33 18.53 -8.40
N TRP A 144 2.53 18.66 -7.33
CA TRP A 144 2.53 17.69 -6.24
C TRP A 144 2.03 16.32 -6.68
N GLY A 145 0.98 16.27 -7.52
CA GLY A 145 0.48 15.01 -8.05
C GLY A 145 1.53 14.24 -8.87
N GLN A 146 2.35 14.94 -9.66
CA GLN A 146 3.46 14.32 -10.41
C GLN A 146 4.52 13.75 -9.47
N TRP A 147 4.97 14.53 -8.48
CA TRP A 147 5.96 14.07 -7.51
C TRP A 147 5.46 12.90 -6.68
N THR A 148 4.22 12.96 -6.19
CA THR A 148 3.64 11.85 -5.41
C THR A 148 3.46 10.59 -6.27
N THR A 149 3.13 10.74 -7.56
CA THR A 149 3.05 9.61 -8.50
C THR A 149 4.43 8.99 -8.72
N ALA A 150 5.44 9.82 -8.97
CA ALA A 150 6.82 9.37 -9.14
C ALA A 150 7.33 8.65 -7.89
N LEU A 151 7.04 9.20 -6.70
CA LEU A 151 7.37 8.60 -5.41
C LEU A 151 6.69 7.24 -5.22
N HIS A 152 5.39 7.14 -5.50
CA HIS A 152 4.63 5.90 -5.38
C HIS A 152 5.19 4.80 -6.30
N ILE A 153 5.46 5.13 -7.57
CA ILE A 153 6.02 4.19 -8.53
C ILE A 153 7.45 3.80 -8.14
N GLY A 154 8.30 4.77 -7.83
CA GLY A 154 9.69 4.54 -7.45
C GLY A 154 9.81 3.66 -6.19
N ALA A 155 9.02 3.96 -5.16
CA ALA A 155 8.96 3.14 -3.95
C ALA A 155 8.37 1.74 -4.25
N GLY A 156 7.43 1.62 -5.19
CA GLY A 156 6.87 0.33 -5.61
C GLY A 156 7.91 -0.55 -6.31
N CYS A 157 8.70 0.03 -7.21
CA CYS A 157 9.83 -0.65 -7.86
C CYS A 157 10.89 -1.05 -6.84
N LEU A 158 11.21 -0.17 -5.89
CA LEU A 158 12.14 -0.49 -4.80
C LEU A 158 11.62 -1.65 -3.95
N LEU A 159 10.32 -1.65 -3.58
CA LEU A 159 9.71 -2.74 -2.83
C LEU A 159 9.80 -4.07 -3.58
N ALA A 160 9.58 -4.06 -4.89
CA ALA A 160 9.75 -5.24 -5.75
C ALA A 160 11.20 -5.74 -5.76
N ALA A 161 12.17 -4.84 -5.88
CA ALA A 161 13.59 -5.20 -5.81
C ALA A 161 13.97 -5.81 -4.45
N LEU A 162 13.47 -5.21 -3.35
CA LEU A 162 13.67 -5.75 -2.00
C LEU A 162 13.04 -7.13 -1.85
N ALA A 163 11.82 -7.35 -2.35
CA ALA A 163 11.16 -8.65 -2.30
C ALA A 163 11.95 -9.75 -3.04
N VAL A 164 12.47 -9.45 -4.24
CA VAL A 164 13.32 -10.38 -5.00
C VAL A 164 14.63 -10.66 -4.26
N MET A 165 15.28 -9.61 -3.73
CA MET A 165 16.50 -9.77 -2.95
C MET A 165 16.27 -10.60 -1.68
N HIS A 166 15.13 -10.40 -1.01
CA HIS A 166 14.75 -11.21 0.15
C HIS A 166 14.54 -12.68 -0.21
N LEU A 167 13.81 -12.95 -1.29
CA LEU A 167 13.62 -14.30 -1.80
C LEU A 167 14.96 -14.97 -2.13
N TYR A 168 15.88 -14.24 -2.76
CA TYR A 168 17.23 -14.73 -3.01
C TYR A 168 17.94 -15.11 -1.72
N PHE A 169 17.91 -14.24 -0.69
CA PHE A 169 18.56 -14.54 0.59
C PHE A 169 17.94 -15.75 1.29
N VAL A 170 16.61 -15.85 1.32
CA VAL A 170 15.91 -16.99 1.91
C VAL A 170 16.25 -18.27 1.14
N TYR A 171 16.25 -18.23 -0.19
CA TYR A 171 16.58 -19.40 -1.01
C TYR A 171 18.05 -19.83 -0.89
N ALA A 172 18.99 -18.87 -0.87
CA ALA A 172 20.42 -19.15 -0.91
C ALA A 172 21.05 -19.45 0.47
N TYR A 173 20.44 -18.97 1.56
CA TYR A 173 21.03 -19.05 2.90
C TYR A 173 20.12 -19.62 3.98
N ALA A 174 18.83 -19.88 3.71
CA ALA A 174 17.93 -20.53 4.66
C ALA A 174 17.63 -22.00 4.29
N SER A 175 18.36 -22.55 3.31
CA SER A 175 18.39 -23.97 2.93
C SER A 175 19.57 -24.70 3.54
#